data_AF-A0A3C0JPP3-F1
#
_entry.id   AF-A0A3C0JPP3-F1
#
_cell.length_a   1.000
_cell.length_b   1.000
_cell.length_c   1.000
_cell.angle_alpha   90.00
_cell.angle_beta   90.00
_cell.angle_gamma   90.00
#
_symmetry.space_group_name_H-M   'P 1'
#
loop_
_entity.id
_entity.type
_entity.pdbx_description
1 polymer ?
#
loop_
_entity_poly.entity_id
_entity_poly.type
_entity_poly.pdbx_seq_one_letter_code
_entity_poly.pdbx_strand_id
1 'polypeptide(L)'
;MTIQGPSGNKTEIPTRRPVHGGIKPSQLRALGLRPEDVLDFSASVSPIGTPDGVWDAMRQVDLGAYPDPACLELREALSAHLPPVQGKPVPIECIMVGNGSTEIIHLLARAYLTTTDSDKQPSVLQLTPT
;
A
#
# COMPACT_ATOMS: atom_id res chain seq x y z
N MET A 1 4.24 -34.35 -12.27
CA MET A 1 4.17 -34.70 -13.70
C MET A 1 4.91 -33.62 -14.46
N THR A 2 6.08 -33.94 -14.98
CA THR A 2 7.04 -32.99 -15.54
C THR A 2 6.66 -32.65 -16.98
N ILE A 3 6.42 -31.38 -17.27
CA ILE A 3 6.39 -30.86 -18.65
C ILE A 3 7.60 -29.94 -18.84
N GLN A 4 8.61 -30.45 -19.56
CA GLN A 4 9.71 -29.66 -20.09
C GLN A 4 9.23 -29.01 -21.40
N GLY A 5 9.08 -27.68 -21.38
CA GLY A 5 8.95 -26.84 -22.58
C GLY A 5 10.31 -26.24 -22.98
N PRO A 6 10.44 -25.75 -24.22
CA PRO A 6 11.73 -25.50 -24.87
C PRO A 6 12.49 -24.32 -24.24
N SER A 7 13.82 -24.39 -24.37
CA SER A 7 14.83 -23.43 -23.92
C SER A 7 14.63 -22.03 -24.51
N GLY A 8 13.67 -21.27 -23.97
CA GLY A 8 13.57 -19.83 -24.13
C GLY A 8 14.41 -19.16 -23.05
N ASN A 9 15.31 -18.26 -23.48
CA ASN A 9 16.09 -17.41 -22.59
C ASN A 9 15.11 -16.70 -21.63
N LYS A 10 15.03 -17.16 -20.37
CA LYS A 10 14.26 -16.48 -19.34
C LYS A 10 14.99 -15.16 -19.12
N THR A 11 14.48 -14.09 -19.72
CA THR A 11 14.86 -12.73 -19.33
C THR A 11 14.43 -12.59 -17.88
N GLU A 12 15.31 -12.94 -16.94
CA GLU A 12 15.13 -12.65 -15.52
C GLU A 12 15.15 -11.13 -15.39
N ILE A 13 13.97 -10.52 -15.44
CA ILE A 13 13.83 -9.11 -15.16
C ILE A 13 14.12 -8.96 -13.66
N PRO A 14 15.20 -8.24 -13.27
CA PRO A 14 15.56 -8.12 -11.87
C PRO A 14 14.39 -7.51 -11.10
N THR A 15 13.82 -8.27 -10.16
CA THR A 15 12.73 -7.85 -9.28
C THR A 15 13.27 -6.91 -8.20
N ARG A 16 13.70 -5.72 -8.61
CA ARG A 16 14.18 -4.71 -7.67
C ARG A 16 12.99 -4.15 -6.90
N ARG A 17 13.09 -4.16 -5.57
CA ARG A 17 12.10 -3.51 -4.71
C ARG A 17 11.95 -2.03 -5.09
N PRO A 18 10.73 -1.47 -5.03
CA PRO A 18 10.51 -0.05 -5.23
C PRO A 18 11.42 0.78 -4.32
N VAL A 19 11.96 1.88 -4.85
CA VAL A 19 12.79 2.79 -4.07
C VAL A 19 11.88 3.83 -3.42
N HIS A 20 11.94 3.94 -2.11
CA HIS A 20 11.22 4.94 -1.32
C HIS A 20 12.20 5.83 -0.56
N GLY A 21 11.72 7.04 -0.25
CA GLY A 21 12.35 7.93 0.72
C GLY A 21 12.23 7.42 2.15
N GLY A 22 12.62 8.26 3.10
CA GLY A 22 12.71 7.93 4.51
C GLY A 22 14.14 7.60 4.94
N ILE A 23 14.45 7.94 6.19
CA ILE A 23 15.70 7.59 6.84
C ILE A 23 15.91 6.07 6.87
N LYS A 24 17.07 5.62 6.38
CA LYS A 24 17.48 4.21 6.46
C LYS A 24 18.49 4.03 7.60
N PRO A 25 18.22 3.13 8.57
CA PRO A 25 19.15 2.90 9.68
C PRO A 25 20.57 2.50 9.24
N SER A 26 20.71 1.81 8.10
CA SER A 26 22.01 1.47 7.53
C SER A 26 22.79 2.69 7.05
N GLN A 27 22.11 3.68 6.45
CA GLN A 27 22.73 4.92 5.99
C GLN A 27 23.18 5.78 7.16
N LEU A 28 22.35 5.90 8.20
CA LEU A 28 22.72 6.60 9.44
C LEU A 28 23.99 6.02 10.07
N ARG A 29 24.03 4.69 10.23
CA ARG A 29 25.20 3.99 10.80
C ARG A 29 26.47 4.20 9.97
N ALA A 30 26.36 4.12 8.64
CA ALA A 30 27.51 4.33 7.75
C ALA A 30 28.06 5.76 7.84
N LEU A 31 27.22 6.74 8.17
CA LEU A 31 27.59 8.13 8.33
C LEU A 31 27.92 8.52 9.78
N GLY A 32 27.79 7.60 10.74
CA GLY A 32 27.98 7.90 12.16
C GLY A 32 26.94 8.88 12.73
N LEU A 33 25.77 8.99 12.10
CA LEU A 33 24.70 9.91 12.49
C LEU A 33 23.63 9.19 13.31
N ARG A 34 22.96 9.92 14.19
CA ARG A 34 21.74 9.48 14.86
C ARG A 34 20.51 10.05 14.13
N PRO A 35 19.32 9.44 14.27
CA PRO A 35 18.10 9.96 13.62
C PRO A 35 17.82 11.43 13.94
N GLU A 36 18.06 11.86 15.18
CA GLU A 36 17.88 13.24 15.63
C GLU A 36 18.85 14.25 15.00
N ASP A 37 19.95 13.77 14.41
CA ASP A 37 20.92 14.62 13.72
C ASP A 37 20.50 14.91 12.26
N VAL A 38 19.36 14.34 11.81
CA VAL A 38 18.91 14.39 10.41
C VAL A 38 17.56 15.07 10.29
N LEU A 39 17.49 16.06 9.40
CA LEU A 39 16.23 16.63 8.92
C LEU A 39 15.83 15.93 7.62
N ASP A 40 14.79 15.10 7.68
CA ASP A 40 14.35 14.26 6.56
C ASP A 40 13.26 14.95 5.70
N PHE A 41 13.63 15.36 4.49
CA PHE A 41 12.70 15.85 3.47
C PHE A 41 12.40 14.83 2.36
N SER A 42 12.87 13.58 2.51
CA SER A 42 12.72 12.55 1.49
C SER A 42 11.39 11.80 1.56
N ALA A 43 10.65 11.93 2.67
CA ALA A 43 9.31 11.37 2.86
C ALA A 43 8.32 12.47 3.25
N SER A 44 7.13 12.43 2.65
CA SER A 44 6.04 13.36 2.95
C SER A 44 5.30 12.92 4.22
N VAL A 45 5.90 13.16 5.37
CA VAL A 45 5.30 12.88 6.68
C VAL A 45 4.87 14.20 7.33
N SER A 46 3.70 14.17 7.99
CA SER A 46 3.17 15.33 8.70
C SER A 46 4.07 15.74 9.87
N PRO A 47 4.48 17.01 10.00
CA PRO A 47 5.37 17.46 11.08
C PRO A 47 4.68 17.57 12.44
N ILE A 48 3.34 17.60 12.46
CA ILE A 48 2.54 17.71 13.70
C ILE A 48 2.45 16.37 14.46
N GLY A 49 2.92 15.28 13.86
CA GLY A 49 2.84 13.95 14.46
C GLY A 49 1.44 13.34 14.43
N THR A 50 1.32 12.21 15.13
CA THR A 50 0.07 11.44 15.22
C THR A 50 -0.88 12.08 16.25
N PRO A 51 -2.17 12.30 15.93
CA PRO A 51 -3.14 12.85 16.88
C PRO A 51 -3.33 11.99 18.14
N ASP A 52 -3.57 12.61 19.29
CA ASP A 52 -3.71 11.93 20.60
C ASP A 52 -4.78 10.83 20.59
N GLY A 53 -5.94 11.09 19.96
CA GLY A 53 -7.01 10.10 19.86
C GLY A 53 -6.62 8.81 19.14
N VAL A 54 -5.64 8.87 18.23
CA VAL A 54 -5.09 7.67 17.58
C VAL A 54 -4.27 6.86 18.58
N TRP A 55 -3.46 7.50 19.42
CA TRP A 55 -2.71 6.80 20.47
C TRP A 55 -3.63 6.13 21.48
N ASP A 56 -4.72 6.80 21.87
CA ASP A 56 -5.71 6.23 22.78
C ASP A 56 -6.43 5.03 22.18
N ALA A 57 -6.81 5.10 20.90
CA ALA A 57 -7.38 3.96 20.18
C ALA A 57 -6.38 2.80 20.07
N MET A 58 -5.12 3.08 19.71
CA MET A 58 -4.08 2.05 19.59
C MET A 58 -3.83 1.28 20.88
N ARG A 59 -3.93 1.93 22.05
CA ARG A 59 -3.78 1.27 23.36
C ARG A 59 -4.91 0.30 23.69
N GLN A 60 -6.05 0.42 23.01
CA GLN A 60 -7.25 -0.40 23.24
C GLN A 60 -7.39 -1.55 22.23
N VAL A 61 -6.52 -1.62 21.21
CA VAL A 61 -6.59 -2.66 20.18
C VAL A 61 -6.26 -4.03 20.77
N ASP A 62 -7.17 -4.98 20.58
CA ASP A 62 -6.90 -6.40 20.82
C ASP A 62 -6.12 -7.00 19.65
N LEU A 63 -4.81 -7.22 19.84
CA LEU A 63 -3.92 -7.83 18.83
C LEU A 63 -4.08 -9.36 18.74
N GLY A 64 -4.83 -9.99 19.66
CA GLY A 64 -5.11 -11.43 19.63
C GLY A 64 -6.29 -11.78 18.72
N ALA A 65 -7.19 -10.84 18.48
CA ALA A 65 -8.31 -11.01 17.57
C ALA A 65 -7.90 -10.79 16.11
N TYR A 66 -8.47 -11.57 15.20
CA TYR A 66 -8.36 -11.27 13.77
C TYR A 66 -9.20 -10.01 13.47
N PRO A 67 -8.69 -9.04 12.70
CA PRO A 67 -9.43 -7.81 12.41
C PRO A 67 -10.73 -8.11 11.66
N ASP A 68 -11.71 -7.22 11.77
CA ASP A 68 -12.94 -7.30 10.99
C ASP A 68 -12.59 -7.33 9.48
N PRO A 69 -12.87 -8.45 8.78
CA PRO A 69 -12.52 -8.59 7.37
C PRO A 69 -13.29 -7.63 6.46
N ALA A 70 -14.43 -7.09 6.92
CA ALA A 70 -15.24 -6.14 6.16
C ALA A 70 -14.84 -4.67 6.40
N CYS A 71 -14.02 -4.41 7.43
CA CYS A 71 -13.71 -3.06 7.94
C CYS A 71 -14.97 -2.19 8.08
N LEU A 72 -16.08 -2.78 8.56
CA LEU A 72 -17.42 -2.20 8.52
C LEU A 72 -17.48 -0.88 9.27
N GLU A 73 -17.08 -0.85 10.55
CA GLU A 73 -17.12 0.36 11.38
C GLU A 73 -16.27 1.49 10.77
N LEU A 74 -15.10 1.14 10.21
CA LEU A 74 -14.24 2.11 9.53
C LEU A 74 -14.89 2.66 8.26
N ARG A 75 -15.54 1.82 7.45
CA ARG A 75 -16.24 2.25 6.23
C ARG A 75 -17.44 3.13 6.54
N GLU A 76 -18.20 2.82 7.59
CA GLU A 76 -19.30 3.66 8.06
C GLU A 76 -18.80 5.02 8.56
N ALA A 77 -17.73 5.04 9.37
CA ALA A 77 -17.12 6.28 9.83
C ALA A 77 -16.60 7.14 8.66
N LEU A 78 -15.96 6.53 7.66
CA LEU A 78 -15.49 7.22 6.46
C LEU A 78 -16.65 7.76 5.62
N SER A 79 -17.72 6.99 5.42
CA SER A 79 -18.93 7.43 4.70
C SER A 79 -19.54 8.69 5.31
N ALA A 80 -19.55 8.78 6.65
CA ALA A 80 -20.04 9.94 7.38
C ALA A 80 -19.05 11.13 7.38
N HIS A 81 -17.75 10.88 7.33
CA HIS A 81 -16.71 11.92 7.43
C HIS A 81 -16.33 12.54 6.08
N LEU A 82 -16.39 11.77 4.99
CA LEU A 82 -15.96 12.23 3.68
C LEU A 82 -16.90 13.30 3.11
N PRO A 83 -16.36 14.25 2.31
CA PRO A 83 -17.19 15.24 1.63
C PRO A 83 -18.25 14.57 0.73
N PRO A 84 -19.48 15.09 0.70
CA PRO A 84 -20.52 14.58 -0.18
C PRO A 84 -20.11 14.65 -1.66
N VAL A 85 -20.45 13.61 -2.42
CA VAL A 85 -20.28 13.56 -3.87
C VAL A 85 -21.63 13.86 -4.50
N GLN A 86 -21.71 14.91 -5.33
CA GLN A 86 -22.96 15.33 -5.98
C GLN A 86 -24.11 15.60 -4.97
N GLY A 87 -23.77 16.14 -3.80
CA GLY A 87 -24.72 16.45 -2.74
C GLY A 87 -25.24 15.24 -1.95
N LYS A 88 -24.66 14.06 -2.13
CA LYS A 88 -25.01 12.83 -1.40
C LYS A 88 -23.81 12.29 -0.61
N PRO A 89 -24.03 11.65 0.55
CA PRO A 89 -22.97 10.92 1.26
C PRO A 89 -22.32 9.88 0.35
N VAL A 90 -21.03 9.61 0.57
CA VAL A 90 -20.33 8.53 -0.15
C VAL A 90 -20.88 7.19 0.34
N PRO A 91 -21.51 6.37 -0.51
CA PRO A 91 -22.06 5.08 -0.07
C PRO A 91 -20.94 4.15 0.42
N ILE A 92 -21.22 3.34 1.45
CA ILE A 92 -20.21 2.44 2.04
C ILE A 92 -19.67 1.46 0.99
N GLU A 93 -20.49 1.02 0.05
CA GLU A 93 -20.16 0.14 -1.07
C GLU A 93 -19.15 0.75 -2.05
N CYS A 94 -18.98 2.08 -2.02
CA CYS A 94 -17.97 2.80 -2.78
C CYS A 94 -16.66 3.03 -2.01
N ILE A 95 -16.58 2.58 -0.75
CA ILE A 95 -15.40 2.76 0.12
C ILE A 95 -14.69 1.43 0.28
N MET A 96 -13.42 1.39 -0.11
CA MET A 96 -12.51 0.27 0.08
C MET A 96 -11.38 0.66 1.02
N VAL A 97 -11.12 -0.18 2.03
CA VAL A 97 -10.00 -0.04 2.96
C VAL A 97 -8.88 -0.95 2.49
N GLY A 98 -7.65 -0.43 2.42
CA GLY A 98 -6.45 -1.18 2.10
C GLY A 98 -5.34 -0.89 3.11
N ASN A 99 -4.31 -1.74 3.10
CA ASN A 99 -3.09 -1.61 3.87
C ASN A 99 -2.17 -0.53 3.25
N GLY A 100 -2.67 0.71 3.25
CA GLY A 100 -2.07 1.84 2.55
C GLY A 100 -2.54 1.98 1.10
N SER A 101 -2.39 3.19 0.54
CA SER A 101 -2.86 3.51 -0.81
C SER A 101 -2.15 2.72 -1.91
N THR A 102 -0.89 2.32 -1.69
CA THR A 102 -0.12 1.49 -2.65
C THR A 102 -0.81 0.17 -2.96
N GLU A 103 -1.41 -0.49 -1.96
CA GLU A 103 -2.18 -1.71 -2.19
C GLU A 103 -3.36 -1.45 -3.11
N ILE A 104 -4.13 -0.40 -2.84
CA ILE A 104 -5.31 -0.04 -3.62
C ILE A 104 -4.92 0.27 -5.07
N ILE A 105 -3.84 1.03 -5.29
CA ILE A 105 -3.30 1.32 -6.63
C ILE A 105 -2.92 0.03 -7.36
N HIS A 106 -2.24 -0.90 -6.68
CA HIS A 106 -1.90 -2.20 -7.24
C HIS A 106 -3.13 -3.04 -7.59
N LEU A 107 -4.14 -3.08 -6.72
CA LEU A 107 -5.38 -3.81 -6.98
C LEU A 107 -6.14 -3.24 -8.17
N LEU A 108 -6.23 -1.91 -8.28
CA LEU A 108 -6.81 -1.24 -9.46
C LEU A 108 -6.05 -1.59 -10.73
N ALA A 109 -4.72 -1.55 -10.69
CA ALA A 109 -3.90 -1.92 -11.85
C ALA A 109 -4.15 -3.38 -12.27
N ARG A 110 -4.27 -4.33 -11.33
CA ARG A 110 -4.60 -5.74 -11.64
C ARG A 110 -6.01 -5.91 -12.19
N ALA A 111 -6.97 -5.15 -11.69
CA ALA A 111 -8.36 -5.26 -12.12
C ALA A 111 -8.59 -4.70 -13.53
N TYR A 112 -7.86 -3.64 -13.92
CA TYR A 112 -8.15 -2.89 -15.14
C TYR A 112 -7.05 -2.94 -16.21
N LEU A 113 -5.80 -3.26 -15.87
CA LEU A 113 -4.68 -3.20 -16.83
C LEU A 113 -4.23 -4.58 -17.34
N THR A 114 -4.81 -5.68 -16.87
CA THR A 114 -4.56 -7.00 -17.46
C THR A 114 -5.30 -7.13 -18.79
N THR A 115 -4.55 -7.20 -19.90
CA THR A 115 -5.14 -7.43 -21.23
C THR A 115 -5.67 -8.85 -21.37
N THR A 116 -6.96 -8.99 -21.72
CA THR A 116 -7.59 -10.27 -22.06
C THR A 116 -7.56 -10.60 -23.56
N ASP A 117 -6.90 -9.77 -24.39
CA ASP A 117 -6.76 -10.02 -25.83
C ASP A 117 -5.83 -11.23 -26.06
N SER A 118 -6.39 -12.32 -26.61
CA SER A 118 -5.70 -13.56 -26.94
C SER A 118 -4.53 -13.40 -27.91
N ASP A 119 -4.52 -12.31 -28.69
CA ASP A 119 -3.53 -12.01 -29.75
C ASP A 119 -2.42 -11.05 -29.33
N LYS A 120 -2.48 -10.47 -28.12
CA LYS A 120 -1.41 -9.63 -27.58
C LYS A 120 -0.65 -10.43 -26.52
N GLN A 121 0.69 -10.39 -26.56
CA GLN A 121 1.49 -10.93 -25.46
C GLN A 121 0.95 -10.38 -24.13
N PRO A 122 0.76 -11.23 -23.12
CA PRO A 122 0.20 -10.79 -21.84
C PRO A 122 1.07 -9.64 -21.34
N SER A 123 0.45 -8.50 -21.07
CA SER A 123 1.09 -7.42 -20.36
C SER A 123 1.43 -7.95 -18.96
N VAL A 124 2.70 -8.31 -18.75
CA VAL A 124 3.18 -8.78 -17.45
C VAL A 124 3.17 -7.57 -16.53
N LEU A 125 2.10 -7.44 -15.75
CA LEU A 125 1.99 -6.43 -14.71
C LEU A 125 2.79 -6.93 -13.49
N GLN A 126 4.08 -6.61 -13.46
CA GLN A 126 4.93 -6.94 -12.32
C GLN A 126 4.66 -5.95 -11.18
N LEU A 127 3.70 -6.30 -10.32
CA LEU A 127 3.46 -5.58 -9.08
C LEU A 127 4.24 -6.29 -7.98
N THR A 128 5.30 -5.64 -7.49
CA THR A 128 5.96 -6.10 -6.27
C THR A 128 5.16 -5.55 -5.11
N PRO A 129 4.63 -6.42 -4.20
CA PRO A 129 4.05 -5.92 -2.96
C PRO A 129 5.14 -5.13 -2.21
N THR A 130 4.79 -3.94 -1.73
CA THR A 130 5.56 -3.22 -0.72
C THR A 130 5.41 -3.88 0.64
#